data_AF-A0A1C6A674-F1
#
_entry.id   AF-A0A1C6A674-F1
#
_cell.length_a   1.000
_cell.length_b   1.000
_cell.length_c   1.000
_cell.angle_alpha   90.00
_cell.angle_beta   90.00
_cell.angle_gamma   90.00
#
_symmetry.space_group_name_H-M   'P 1'
#
loop_
_entity.id
_entity.type
_entity.pdbx_description
1 polymer ?
#
loop_
_entity_poly.entity_id
_entity_poly.type
_entity_poly.pdbx_seq_one_letter_code
_entity_poly.pdbx_strand_id
1 'polypeptide(L)'
;MQLATSMNIGKVMDEEAKRERFASWYITLPGIPEYEKEMIEKSLKYNVWKELITLFVIYMILSLIWFFGAGLYDPFQSITGYKLTGKKNVIAVVQEDGQSLRLKDPNKGEHVQYTLAELGMDPVQYSYGNRLQTYWEKETDGEYHFLAILPEKQVSKIEGLYYGVIGVGYFTILIGGISVFFIRRKRYTGWFLRFYDRLEKFYSEHAVWRKYSVEEGYDTIDAIIAYGNKNQPSFVKKFSCTRLTREEEKKKKSKIIAVWLTTIAGMTGIILIISLQVSIASEIEQRKNEARTAAVLEKLQAAINGKRPGPADGSESYSYADMIDRARNTFPEEDVYYKLLTTEEYVALIVTTKKKQNVCFDRYVPVHGSIGEEGTEYKLAISMVSDAIQPDDILHNYTGILLSPTS
;
A
#
# COMPACT_ATOMS: atom_id res chain seq x y z
N MET A 1 16.12 -13.06 9.75
CA MET A 1 15.12 -12.26 10.49
C MET A 1 14.43 -13.07 11.61
N GLN A 2 14.00 -14.32 11.38
CA GLN A 2 13.30 -15.13 12.40
C GLN A 2 14.10 -15.46 13.68
N LEU A 3 15.42 -15.69 13.58
CA LEU A 3 16.27 -16.07 14.73
C LEU A 3 16.49 -14.93 15.74
N ALA A 4 16.55 -13.68 15.26
CA ALA A 4 16.72 -12.50 16.10
C ALA A 4 15.42 -12.16 16.85
N THR A 5 14.27 -12.37 16.21
CA THR A 5 12.96 -12.20 16.83
C THR A 5 12.69 -13.28 17.90
N SER A 6 13.04 -14.55 17.64
CA SER A 6 12.89 -15.63 18.63
C SER A 6 13.82 -15.47 19.84
N MET A 7 15.07 -15.03 19.64
CA MET A 7 16.02 -14.73 20.73
C MET A 7 15.55 -13.58 21.62
N ASN A 8 14.93 -12.54 21.06
CA ASN A 8 14.39 -11.42 21.84
C ASN A 8 13.13 -11.81 22.61
N ILE A 9 12.25 -12.65 22.04
CA ILE A 9 11.07 -13.15 22.75
C ILE A 9 11.47 -14.06 23.93
N GLY A 10 12.43 -14.97 23.72
CA GLY A 10 12.94 -15.84 24.79
C GLY A 10 13.57 -15.07 25.95
N LYS A 11 14.33 -14.00 25.66
CA LYS A 11 14.89 -13.11 26.71
C LYS A 11 13.82 -12.35 27.48
N VAL A 12 12.79 -11.82 26.78
CA VAL A 12 11.68 -11.13 27.44
C VAL A 12 10.89 -12.09 28.34
N MET A 13 10.68 -13.33 27.90
CA MET A 13 10.03 -14.36 28.71
C MET A 13 10.86 -14.75 29.94
N ASP A 14 12.18 -14.89 29.80
CA ASP A 14 13.08 -15.19 30.93
C ASP A 14 13.09 -14.05 31.96
N GLU A 15 13.14 -12.79 31.53
CA GLU A 15 13.04 -11.63 32.42
C GLU A 15 11.67 -11.53 33.11
N GLU A 16 10.58 -11.88 32.43
CA GLU A 16 9.24 -11.89 33.01
C GLU A 16 9.07 -13.01 34.04
N ALA A 17 9.60 -14.20 33.77
CA ALA A 17 9.64 -15.30 34.73
C ALA A 17 10.48 -14.97 35.98
N LYS A 18 11.63 -14.32 35.80
CA LYS A 18 12.46 -13.83 36.91
C LYS A 18 11.75 -12.79 37.76
N ARG A 19 11.03 -11.85 37.13
CA ARG A 19 10.17 -10.87 37.79
C ARG A 19 9.11 -11.57 38.64
N GLU A 20 8.37 -12.51 38.06
CA GLU A 20 7.28 -13.21 38.75
C GLU A 20 7.81 -14.01 39.94
N ARG A 21 8.92 -14.72 39.77
CA ARG A 21 9.57 -15.49 40.83
C ARG A 21 10.01 -14.62 42.00
N PHE A 22 10.67 -13.50 41.73
CA PHE A 22 11.09 -12.56 42.78
C PHE A 22 9.90 -11.93 43.48
N ALA A 23 8.93 -11.43 42.71
CA ALA A 23 7.74 -10.78 43.26
C ALA A 23 6.92 -11.74 44.14
N SER A 24 6.78 -13.00 43.72
CA SER A 24 6.09 -14.04 44.48
C SER A 24 6.81 -14.39 45.77
N TRP A 25 8.15 -14.43 45.77
CA TRP A 25 8.93 -14.59 47.00
C TRP A 25 8.81 -13.37 47.92
N TYR A 26 8.98 -12.15 47.39
CA TYR A 26 8.99 -10.93 48.18
C TYR A 26 7.70 -10.78 48.98
N ILE A 27 6.51 -10.97 48.38
CA ILE A 27 5.22 -10.82 49.09
C ILE A 27 5.02 -11.79 50.27
N THR A 28 5.81 -12.86 50.37
CA THR A 28 5.76 -13.82 51.49
C THR A 28 6.57 -13.37 52.71
N LEU A 29 7.41 -12.34 52.56
CA LEU A 29 8.25 -11.86 53.66
C LEU A 29 7.42 -11.05 54.68
N PRO A 30 7.60 -11.30 55.99
CA PRO A 30 6.94 -10.53 57.03
C PRO A 30 7.52 -9.11 57.13
N GLY A 31 6.65 -8.12 57.40
CA GLY A 31 7.06 -6.72 57.65
C GLY A 31 7.14 -5.82 56.42
N ILE A 32 6.65 -6.27 55.26
CA ILE A 32 6.58 -5.44 54.04
C ILE A 32 5.46 -4.39 54.19
N PRO A 33 5.67 -3.14 53.73
CA PRO A 33 4.61 -2.14 53.70
C PRO A 33 3.41 -2.59 52.87
N GLU A 34 2.19 -2.43 53.41
CA GLU A 34 0.95 -2.88 52.75
C GLU A 34 0.77 -2.30 51.33
N TYR A 35 1.19 -1.04 51.12
CA TYR A 35 1.12 -0.39 49.80
C TYR A 35 2.04 -1.05 48.75
N GLU A 36 3.21 -1.58 49.14
CA GLU A 36 4.09 -2.31 48.21
C GLU A 36 3.51 -3.67 47.91
N LYS A 37 2.99 -4.35 48.94
CA LYS A 37 2.37 -5.67 48.82
C LYS A 37 1.18 -5.64 47.86
N GLU A 38 0.25 -4.72 48.04
CA GLU A 38 -0.95 -4.58 47.19
C GLU A 38 -0.57 -4.28 45.71
N MET A 39 0.45 -3.45 45.51
CA MET A 39 0.95 -3.10 44.17
C MET A 39 1.58 -4.30 43.45
N ILE A 40 2.40 -5.08 44.17
CA ILE A 40 3.05 -6.27 43.64
C ILE A 40 2.01 -7.36 43.33
N GLU A 41 1.06 -7.60 44.22
CA GLU A 41 -0.03 -8.55 44.00
C GLU A 41 -0.89 -8.20 42.77
N LYS A 42 -1.26 -6.92 42.61
CA LYS A 42 -1.98 -6.46 41.40
C LYS A 42 -1.18 -6.69 40.13
N SER A 43 0.14 -6.54 40.20
CA SER A 43 1.03 -6.70 39.05
C SER A 43 1.33 -8.15 38.67
N LEU A 44 1.24 -9.07 39.63
CA LEU A 44 1.37 -10.53 39.43
C LEU A 44 0.08 -11.10 38.82
N LYS A 45 -1.08 -10.51 39.16
CA LYS A 45 -2.36 -10.84 38.53
C LYS A 45 -2.48 -10.31 37.09
N TYR A 46 -1.63 -9.36 36.69
CA TYR A 46 -1.64 -8.78 35.35
C TYR A 46 -0.91 -9.69 34.36
N ASN A 47 -1.64 -10.23 33.39
CA ASN A 47 -1.09 -11.07 32.32
C ASN A 47 -0.99 -10.26 31.01
N VAL A 48 0.24 -10.03 30.56
CA VAL A 48 0.55 -9.26 29.33
C VAL A 48 -0.08 -9.90 28.10
N TRP A 49 0.00 -11.23 27.98
CA TRP A 49 -0.55 -11.98 26.84
C TRP A 49 -2.07 -11.90 26.77
N LYS A 50 -2.74 -12.03 27.93
CA LYS A 50 -4.20 -11.88 27.99
C LYS A 50 -4.64 -10.48 27.56
N GLU A 51 -3.92 -9.44 27.97
CA GLU A 51 -4.21 -8.05 27.59
C GLU A 51 -3.87 -7.76 26.12
N LEU A 52 -2.81 -8.35 25.57
CA LEU A 52 -2.50 -8.28 24.14
C LEU A 52 -3.59 -8.94 23.28
N ILE A 53 -4.06 -10.12 23.67
CA ILE A 53 -5.16 -10.82 22.99
C ILE A 53 -6.43 -9.97 23.09
N THR A 54 -6.73 -9.42 24.26
CA THR A 54 -7.90 -8.56 24.47
C THR A 54 -7.84 -7.32 23.57
N LEU A 55 -6.67 -6.68 23.47
CA LEU A 55 -6.48 -5.54 22.58
C LEU A 55 -6.64 -5.93 21.12
N PHE A 56 -6.09 -7.06 20.70
CA PHE A 56 -6.24 -7.56 19.34
C PHE A 56 -7.72 -7.78 18.99
N VAL A 57 -8.49 -8.39 19.89
CA VAL A 57 -9.93 -8.60 19.71
C VAL A 57 -10.69 -7.26 19.63
N ILE A 58 -10.41 -6.31 20.53
CA ILE A 58 -11.03 -4.97 20.50
C ILE A 58 -10.67 -4.24 19.20
N TYR A 59 -9.41 -4.33 18.78
CA TYR A 59 -8.93 -3.74 17.54
C TYR A 59 -9.66 -4.31 16.33
N MET A 60 -9.82 -5.64 16.27
CA MET A 60 -10.57 -6.30 15.20
C MET A 60 -12.02 -5.82 15.18
N ILE A 61 -12.69 -5.74 16.34
CA ILE A 61 -14.08 -5.26 16.42
C ILE A 61 -14.19 -3.80 15.96
N LEU A 62 -13.33 -2.91 16.45
CA LEU A 62 -13.35 -1.49 16.07
C LEU A 62 -13.00 -1.30 14.59
N SER A 63 -12.07 -2.08 14.06
CA SER A 63 -11.71 -2.05 12.64
C SER A 63 -12.86 -2.55 11.77
N LEU A 64 -13.58 -3.59 12.19
CA LEU A 64 -14.79 -4.06 11.52
C LEU A 64 -15.89 -3.00 11.56
N ILE A 65 -16.15 -2.39 12.72
CA ILE A 65 -17.14 -1.30 12.85
C ILE A 65 -16.75 -0.12 11.95
N TRP A 66 -15.48 0.24 11.89
CA TRP A 66 -15.00 1.30 11.02
C TRP A 66 -15.16 0.93 9.54
N PHE A 67 -14.76 -0.28 9.15
CA PHE A 67 -14.84 -0.75 7.78
C PHE A 67 -16.29 -0.89 7.30
N PHE A 68 -17.19 -1.44 8.12
CA PHE A 68 -18.61 -1.54 7.78
C PHE A 68 -19.35 -0.21 7.93
N GLY A 69 -18.99 0.62 8.90
CA GLY A 69 -19.61 1.93 9.12
C GLY A 69 -19.20 2.96 8.07
N ALA A 70 -17.90 3.15 7.87
CA ALA A 70 -17.37 4.01 6.81
C ALA A 70 -17.56 3.41 5.42
N GLY A 71 -17.62 2.08 5.29
CA GLY A 71 -17.93 1.38 4.03
C GLY A 71 -19.37 1.57 3.55
N LEU A 72 -20.29 2.00 4.42
CA LEU A 72 -21.65 2.39 4.04
C LEU A 72 -21.74 3.83 3.55
N TYR A 73 -20.69 4.64 3.76
CA TYR A 73 -20.63 6.00 3.26
C TYR A 73 -20.38 5.97 1.76
N ASP A 74 -21.31 6.53 1.00
CA ASP A 74 -21.16 6.72 -0.44
C ASP A 74 -20.48 8.09 -0.68
N PRO A 75 -19.21 8.12 -1.10
CA PRO A 75 -18.49 9.37 -1.28
C PRO A 75 -19.05 10.19 -2.45
N PHE A 76 -19.83 9.59 -3.35
CA PHE A 76 -20.43 10.26 -4.49
C PHE A 76 -21.78 10.92 -4.17
N GLN A 77 -22.43 10.51 -3.07
CA GLN A 77 -23.75 11.04 -2.69
C GLN A 77 -23.72 12.53 -2.35
N SER A 78 -22.63 13.02 -1.75
CA SER A 78 -22.48 14.44 -1.42
C SER A 78 -22.34 15.35 -2.65
N ILE A 79 -21.88 14.79 -3.78
CA ILE A 79 -21.60 15.53 -5.01
C ILE A 79 -22.77 15.42 -5.98
N THR A 80 -23.37 14.24 -6.07
CA THR A 80 -24.42 13.96 -7.06
C THR A 80 -25.83 13.99 -6.50
N GLY A 81 -25.98 13.99 -5.16
CA GLY A 81 -27.28 13.91 -4.48
C GLY A 81 -27.86 12.49 -4.42
N TYR A 82 -27.28 11.52 -5.13
CA TYR A 82 -27.75 10.14 -5.24
C TYR A 82 -26.70 9.13 -4.76
N LYS A 83 -27.16 7.96 -4.33
CA LYS A 83 -26.27 6.85 -3.97
C LYS A 83 -25.82 6.13 -5.26
N LEU A 84 -24.58 6.38 -5.69
CA LEU A 84 -23.98 5.81 -6.91
C LEU A 84 -23.19 4.53 -6.65
N THR A 85 -22.82 4.25 -5.40
CA THR A 85 -22.09 3.03 -5.02
C THR A 85 -22.95 1.78 -5.26
N GLY A 86 -22.43 0.86 -6.07
CA GLY A 86 -23.14 -0.37 -6.47
C GLY A 86 -24.08 -0.22 -7.67
N LYS A 87 -24.13 0.97 -8.28
CA LYS A 87 -24.83 1.20 -9.56
C LYS A 87 -23.97 0.75 -10.74
N LYS A 88 -24.60 0.49 -11.89
CA LYS A 88 -23.86 0.09 -13.10
C LYS A 88 -23.20 1.33 -13.68
N ASN A 89 -21.87 1.34 -13.73
CA ASN A 89 -21.11 2.41 -14.36
C ASN A 89 -20.72 2.05 -15.80
N VAL A 90 -20.82 3.03 -16.69
CA VAL A 90 -20.40 2.92 -18.09
C VAL A 90 -19.54 4.11 -18.44
N ILE A 91 -18.45 3.86 -19.16
CA ILE A 91 -17.56 4.92 -19.63
C ILE A 91 -18.19 5.55 -20.89
N ALA A 92 -18.33 6.86 -20.87
CA ALA A 92 -18.73 7.70 -21.97
C ALA A 92 -17.55 8.55 -22.45
N VAL A 93 -17.45 8.78 -23.76
CA VAL A 93 -16.35 9.54 -24.37
C VAL A 93 -16.91 10.69 -25.21
N VAL A 94 -16.41 11.91 -24.96
CA VAL A 94 -16.79 13.12 -25.72
C VAL A 94 -16.26 13.02 -27.16
N GLN A 95 -17.14 13.29 -28.12
CA GLN A 95 -16.88 13.20 -29.57
C GLN A 95 -16.27 14.49 -30.16
N GLU A 96 -15.80 14.43 -31.41
CA GLU A 96 -14.99 15.50 -32.04
C GLU A 96 -15.74 16.83 -32.14
N ASP A 97 -17.08 16.78 -32.14
CA ASP A 97 -17.94 17.96 -32.13
C ASP A 97 -17.91 18.74 -30.79
N GLY A 98 -17.30 18.18 -29.73
CA GLY A 98 -17.24 18.77 -28.39
C GLY A 98 -18.61 18.92 -27.72
N GLN A 99 -19.67 18.38 -28.33
CA GLN A 99 -21.06 18.57 -27.92
C GLN A 99 -21.81 17.24 -27.74
N SER A 100 -21.30 16.15 -28.28
CA SER A 100 -21.87 14.82 -28.10
C SER A 100 -20.95 13.85 -27.36
N LEU A 101 -21.58 12.85 -26.75
CA LEU A 101 -21.00 11.79 -25.96
C LEU A 101 -21.42 10.47 -26.54
N ARG A 102 -20.47 9.54 -26.68
CA ARG A 102 -20.76 8.17 -27.08
C ARG A 102 -20.55 7.25 -25.89
N LEU A 103 -21.56 6.44 -25.57
CA LEU A 103 -21.55 5.50 -24.46
C LEU A 103 -22.23 4.20 -24.84
N LYS A 104 -21.84 3.09 -24.22
CA LYS A 104 -22.47 1.78 -24.44
C LYS A 104 -23.72 1.68 -23.59
N ASP A 105 -24.89 1.89 -24.19
CA ASP A 105 -26.15 1.92 -23.46
C ASP A 105 -26.39 0.55 -22.80
N PRO A 106 -26.56 0.49 -21.45
CA PRO A 106 -26.73 -0.75 -20.73
C PRO A 106 -28.01 -1.52 -21.07
N ASN A 107 -29.00 -0.90 -21.72
CA ASN A 107 -30.24 -1.53 -22.18
C ASN A 107 -30.16 -2.02 -23.63
N LYS A 108 -29.52 -1.23 -24.51
CA LYS A 108 -29.44 -1.56 -25.94
C LYS A 108 -28.22 -2.42 -26.31
N GLY A 109 -27.19 -2.43 -25.48
CA GLY A 109 -25.95 -3.20 -25.71
C GLY A 109 -25.03 -2.62 -26.79
N GLU A 110 -25.47 -1.61 -27.52
CA GLU A 110 -24.73 -0.88 -28.55
C GLU A 110 -24.28 0.51 -28.08
N HIS A 111 -23.34 1.12 -28.81
CA HIS A 111 -22.88 2.48 -28.53
C HIS A 111 -23.87 3.51 -29.08
N VAL A 112 -24.51 4.25 -28.20
CA VAL A 112 -25.48 5.30 -28.50
C VAL A 112 -24.81 6.67 -28.32
N GLN A 113 -25.14 7.61 -29.20
CA GLN A 113 -24.68 8.99 -29.14
C GLN A 113 -25.75 9.84 -28.43
N TYR A 114 -25.35 10.56 -27.40
CA TYR A 114 -26.16 11.51 -26.63
C TYR A 114 -25.53 12.89 -26.72
N THR A 115 -26.32 13.95 -26.64
CA THR A 115 -25.78 15.31 -26.56
C THR A 115 -25.44 15.64 -25.10
N LEU A 116 -24.32 16.34 -24.85
CA LEU A 116 -23.92 16.82 -23.52
C LEU A 116 -25.05 17.60 -22.83
N ALA A 117 -25.79 18.40 -23.59
CA ALA A 117 -26.95 19.15 -23.11
C ALA A 117 -28.11 18.25 -22.65
N GLU A 118 -28.36 17.11 -23.33
CA GLU A 118 -29.39 16.14 -22.93
C GLU A 118 -29.06 15.47 -21.58
N LEU A 119 -27.77 15.36 -21.28
CA LEU A 119 -27.24 14.83 -20.02
C LEU A 119 -27.03 15.93 -18.96
N GLY A 120 -27.51 17.15 -19.21
CA GLY A 120 -27.44 18.27 -18.27
C GLY A 120 -26.04 18.85 -18.05
N MET A 121 -25.10 18.60 -18.96
CA MET A 121 -23.71 19.04 -18.89
C MET A 121 -23.47 20.26 -19.78
N ASP A 122 -22.65 21.20 -19.31
CA ASP A 122 -22.19 22.34 -20.11
C ASP A 122 -21.10 21.88 -21.09
N PRO A 123 -21.35 21.93 -22.42
CA PRO A 123 -20.38 21.49 -23.42
C PRO A 123 -19.09 22.32 -23.42
N VAL A 124 -19.11 23.56 -22.92
CA VAL A 124 -17.94 24.46 -22.94
C VAL A 124 -16.80 23.95 -22.05
N GLN A 125 -17.09 23.08 -21.09
CA GLN A 125 -16.10 22.57 -20.12
C GLN A 125 -15.39 21.28 -20.56
N TYR A 126 -15.80 20.68 -21.68
CA TYR A 126 -15.30 19.37 -22.11
C TYR A 126 -14.72 19.42 -23.52
N SER A 127 -13.54 18.85 -23.67
CA SER A 127 -12.87 18.67 -24.95
C SER A 127 -13.02 17.24 -25.46
N TYR A 128 -12.81 17.07 -26.75
CA TYR A 128 -12.74 15.76 -27.39
C TYR A 128 -11.88 14.76 -26.61
N GLY A 129 -12.36 13.52 -26.47
CA GLY A 129 -11.65 12.44 -25.78
C GLY A 129 -11.74 12.49 -24.25
N ASN A 130 -12.42 13.47 -23.65
CA ASN A 130 -12.70 13.46 -22.23
C ASN A 130 -13.57 12.24 -21.86
N ARG A 131 -13.08 11.44 -20.90
CA ARG A 131 -13.77 10.28 -20.36
C ARG A 131 -14.64 10.67 -19.17
N LEU A 132 -15.90 10.33 -19.25
CA LEU A 132 -16.90 10.54 -18.22
C LEU A 132 -17.42 9.18 -17.78
N GLN A 133 -17.63 9.00 -16.47
CA GLN A 133 -18.35 7.85 -15.97
C GLN A 133 -19.82 8.20 -15.83
N THR A 134 -20.67 7.41 -16.44
CA THR A 134 -22.12 7.49 -16.33
C THR A 134 -22.61 6.39 -15.41
N TYR A 135 -23.54 6.72 -14.52
CA TYR A 135 -24.10 5.82 -13.52
C TYR A 135 -25.56 5.55 -13.83
N TRP A 136 -25.93 4.27 -13.78
CA TRP A 136 -27.25 3.79 -14.16
C TRP A 136 -27.85 2.91 -13.07
N GLU A 137 -29.13 3.10 -12.80
CA GLU A 137 -29.90 2.30 -11.85
C GLU A 137 -30.92 1.45 -12.57
N LYS A 138 -31.00 0.17 -12.17
CA LYS A 138 -32.00 -0.74 -12.69
C LYS A 138 -33.29 -0.56 -11.89
N GLU A 139 -34.35 -0.09 -12.54
CA GLU A 139 -35.67 0.00 -11.91
C GLU A 139 -36.38 -1.36 -11.91
N THR A 140 -37.54 -1.42 -11.25
CA THR A 140 -38.35 -2.64 -11.11
C THR A 140 -38.92 -3.14 -12.45
N ASP A 141 -38.93 -2.30 -13.48
CA ASP A 141 -39.28 -2.64 -14.86
C ASP A 141 -38.20 -3.50 -15.56
N GLY A 142 -37.00 -3.57 -15.00
CA GLY A 142 -35.87 -4.29 -15.55
C GLY A 142 -34.96 -3.45 -16.47
N GLU A 143 -35.30 -2.19 -16.71
CA GLU A 143 -34.49 -1.26 -17.51
C GLU A 143 -33.57 -0.40 -16.64
N TYR A 144 -32.44 -0.02 -17.21
CA TYR A 144 -31.47 0.89 -16.61
C TYR A 144 -31.82 2.33 -16.94
N HIS A 145 -32.08 3.14 -15.92
CA HIS A 145 -32.28 4.57 -16.04
C HIS A 145 -31.00 5.33 -15.68
N PHE A 146 -30.71 6.39 -16.43
CA PHE A 146 -29.55 7.24 -16.21
C PHE A 146 -29.73 8.07 -14.94
N LEU A 147 -28.74 8.05 -14.04
CA LEU A 147 -28.76 8.80 -12.78
C LEU A 147 -27.87 10.04 -12.83
N ALA A 148 -26.60 9.84 -13.20
CA ALA A 148 -25.59 10.87 -13.07
C ALA A 148 -24.40 10.62 -14.00
N ILE A 149 -23.69 11.69 -14.32
CA ILE A 149 -22.44 11.68 -15.07
C ILE A 149 -21.37 12.44 -14.31
N LEU A 150 -20.17 11.86 -14.21
CA LEU A 150 -19.03 12.45 -13.51
C LEU A 150 -17.77 12.34 -14.37
N PRO A 151 -16.92 13.38 -14.41
CA PRO A 151 -15.62 13.28 -15.07
C PRO A 151 -14.73 12.23 -14.40
N GLU A 152 -14.05 11.38 -15.18
CA GLU A 152 -13.21 10.29 -14.63
C GLU A 152 -12.12 10.81 -13.67
N LYS A 153 -11.55 11.98 -13.97
CA LYS A 153 -10.58 12.66 -13.07
C LYS A 153 -11.19 13.11 -11.75
N GLN A 154 -12.47 13.48 -11.73
CA GLN A 154 -13.16 13.81 -10.48
C GLN A 154 -13.47 12.53 -9.70
N VAL A 155 -13.93 11.48 -10.39
CA VAL A 155 -14.18 10.17 -9.77
C VAL A 155 -12.93 9.64 -9.07
N SER A 156 -11.78 9.60 -9.77
CA SER A 156 -10.54 9.10 -9.19
C SER A 156 -10.06 9.93 -7.99
N LYS A 157 -10.29 11.25 -8.01
CA LYS A 157 -10.00 12.13 -6.87
C LYS A 157 -10.90 11.84 -5.67
N ILE A 158 -12.19 11.60 -5.89
CA ILE A 158 -13.18 11.27 -4.85
C ILE A 158 -12.85 9.91 -4.23
N GLU A 159 -12.59 8.89 -5.06
CA GLU A 159 -12.19 7.56 -4.61
C GLU A 159 -10.87 7.61 -3.83
N GLY A 160 -9.87 8.33 -4.34
CA GLY A 160 -8.59 8.51 -3.64
C GLY A 160 -8.74 9.16 -2.27
N LEU A 161 -9.61 10.17 -2.16
CA LEU A 161 -9.91 10.82 -0.88
C LEU A 161 -10.66 9.87 0.08
N TYR A 162 -11.60 9.08 -0.45
CA TYR A 162 -12.33 8.07 0.32
C TYR A 162 -11.40 6.99 0.89
N TYR A 163 -10.53 6.39 0.06
CA TYR A 163 -9.53 5.44 0.53
C TYR A 163 -8.54 6.08 1.52
N GLY A 164 -8.18 7.35 1.31
CA GLY A 164 -7.38 8.12 2.25
C GLY A 164 -8.04 8.23 3.62
N VAL A 165 -9.33 8.60 3.69
CA VAL A 165 -10.10 8.70 4.94
C VAL A 165 -10.24 7.34 5.63
N ILE A 166 -10.54 6.27 4.88
CA ILE A 166 -10.62 4.91 5.42
C ILE A 166 -9.27 4.50 6.03
N GLY A 167 -8.19 4.71 5.29
CA GLY A 167 -6.83 4.38 5.72
C GLY A 167 -6.45 5.12 6.99
N VAL A 168 -6.67 6.45 7.05
CA VAL A 168 -6.39 7.27 8.23
C VAL A 168 -7.16 6.75 9.45
N GLY A 169 -8.45 6.46 9.30
CA GLY A 169 -9.26 5.91 10.39
C GLY A 169 -8.69 4.60 10.95
N TYR A 170 -8.30 3.67 10.07
CA TYR A 170 -7.67 2.41 10.49
C TYR A 170 -6.36 2.64 11.27
N PHE A 171 -5.50 3.55 10.81
CA PHE A 171 -4.27 3.91 11.51
C PHE A 171 -4.54 4.56 12.87
N THR A 172 -5.56 5.40 12.99
CA THR A 172 -5.91 6.03 14.28
C THR A 172 -6.38 5.01 15.31
N ILE A 173 -7.17 4.01 14.90
CA ILE A 173 -7.63 2.91 15.78
C ILE A 173 -6.42 2.08 16.25
N LEU A 174 -5.49 1.78 15.35
CA LEU A 174 -4.27 1.02 15.68
C LEU A 174 -3.39 1.77 16.69
N ILE A 175 -3.07 3.04 16.40
CA ILE A 175 -2.22 3.87 17.26
C ILE A 175 -2.90 4.12 18.62
N GLY A 176 -4.21 4.36 18.62
CA GLY A 176 -5.01 4.52 19.84
C GLY A 176 -4.98 3.26 20.71
N GLY A 177 -5.23 2.09 20.11
CA GLY A 177 -5.16 0.81 20.80
C GLY A 177 -3.79 0.56 21.45
N ILE A 178 -2.72 0.71 20.66
CA ILE A 178 -1.34 0.56 21.14
C ILE A 178 -1.05 1.56 22.29
N SER A 179 -1.52 2.80 22.18
CA SER A 179 -1.32 3.81 23.22
C SER A 179 -2.01 3.42 24.53
N VAL A 180 -3.26 2.95 24.46
CA VAL A 180 -4.01 2.45 25.63
C VAL A 180 -3.30 1.26 26.27
N PHE A 181 -2.77 0.33 25.47
CA PHE A 181 -1.97 -0.79 25.97
C PHE A 181 -0.76 -0.33 26.77
N PHE A 182 0.03 0.59 26.22
CA PHE A 182 1.22 1.08 26.90
C PHE A 182 0.87 1.87 28.17
N ILE A 183 -0.22 2.65 28.18
CA ILE A 183 -0.72 3.34 29.38
C ILE A 183 -1.13 2.32 30.46
N ARG A 184 -1.88 1.29 30.08
CA ARG A 184 -2.37 0.24 30.98
C ARG A 184 -1.20 -0.58 31.53
N ARG A 185 -0.30 -1.03 30.66
CA ARG A 185 0.96 -1.71 31.02
C ARG A 185 1.78 -0.86 31.99
N LYS A 186 1.97 0.43 31.71
CA LYS A 186 2.68 1.35 32.61
C LYS A 186 2.03 1.48 33.98
N ARG A 187 0.70 1.39 34.09
CA ARG A 187 0.00 1.41 35.38
C ARG A 187 0.26 0.15 36.21
N TYR A 188 0.29 -1.02 35.58
CA TYR A 188 0.44 -2.30 36.29
C TYR A 188 1.89 -2.76 36.49
N THR A 189 2.79 -2.41 35.57
CA THR A 189 4.21 -2.83 35.62
C THR A 189 5.18 -1.67 35.71
N GLY A 190 4.72 -0.42 35.73
CA GLY A 190 5.62 0.76 35.79
C GLY A 190 6.34 0.91 37.12
N TRP A 191 5.83 0.31 38.20
CA TRP A 191 6.52 0.23 39.49
C TRP A 191 7.73 -0.71 39.43
N PHE A 192 7.67 -1.75 38.60
CA PHE A 192 8.67 -2.82 38.54
C PHE A 192 10.05 -2.27 38.20
N LEU A 193 10.12 -1.28 37.28
CA LEU A 193 11.40 -0.70 36.88
C LEU A 193 12.08 0.05 38.03
N ARG A 194 11.32 0.87 38.78
CA ARG A 194 11.85 1.59 39.96
C ARG A 194 12.21 0.65 41.09
N PHE A 195 11.44 -0.41 41.24
CA PHE A 195 11.67 -1.44 42.24
C PHE A 195 12.93 -2.26 41.92
N TYR A 196 13.13 -2.61 40.64
CA TYR A 196 14.33 -3.29 40.17
C TYR A 196 15.58 -2.42 40.32
N ASP A 197 15.49 -1.12 40.02
CA ASP A 197 16.60 -0.17 40.24
C ASP A 197 16.98 -0.08 41.74
N ARG A 198 16.00 -0.11 42.66
CA ARG A 198 16.26 -0.21 44.11
C ARG A 198 16.93 -1.54 44.49
N LEU A 199 16.53 -2.62 43.85
CA LEU A 199 17.05 -3.96 44.07
C LEU A 199 18.49 -4.12 43.58
N GLU A 200 18.82 -3.58 42.40
CA GLU A 200 20.18 -3.49 41.88
C GLU A 200 21.08 -2.67 42.82
N LYS A 201 20.55 -1.55 43.34
CA LYS A 201 21.25 -0.73 44.33
C LYS A 201 21.53 -1.51 45.63
N PHE A 202 20.52 -2.18 46.19
CA PHE A 202 20.65 -3.00 47.39
C PHE A 202 21.68 -4.13 47.21
N TYR A 203 21.64 -4.79 46.05
CA TYR A 203 22.56 -5.85 45.66
C TYR A 203 24.02 -5.37 45.64
N SER A 204 24.25 -4.13 45.18
CA SER A 204 25.58 -3.51 45.18
C SER A 204 26.03 -3.02 46.56
N GLU A 205 25.17 -2.31 47.30
CA GLU A 205 25.51 -1.67 48.59
C GLU A 205 25.78 -2.68 49.71
N HIS A 206 25.07 -3.80 49.71
CA HIS A 206 25.24 -4.85 50.71
C HIS A 206 26.18 -5.98 50.25
N ALA A 207 26.92 -5.77 49.14
CA ALA A 207 27.88 -6.71 48.58
C ALA A 207 27.33 -8.14 48.40
N VAL A 208 26.03 -8.28 48.15
CA VAL A 208 25.34 -9.58 47.97
C VAL A 208 25.98 -10.35 46.81
N TRP A 209 26.37 -9.62 45.76
CA TRP A 209 27.06 -10.14 44.58
C TRP A 209 28.35 -10.91 44.89
N ARG A 210 29.13 -10.44 45.87
CA ARG A 210 30.45 -11.01 46.17
C ARG A 210 30.32 -12.42 46.76
N LYS A 211 29.30 -12.65 47.58
CA LYS A 211 29.09 -13.92 48.28
C LYS A 211 28.24 -14.91 47.51
N TYR A 212 27.19 -14.45 46.82
CA TYR A 212 26.22 -15.36 46.23
C TYR A 212 26.38 -15.51 44.72
N SER A 213 26.87 -14.48 44.01
CA SER A 213 27.05 -14.57 42.55
C SER A 213 28.47 -14.94 42.13
N VAL A 214 29.50 -14.51 42.87
CA VAL A 214 30.90 -14.87 42.56
C VAL A 214 31.30 -16.21 43.16
N GLU A 215 30.91 -16.52 44.40
CA GLU A 215 31.31 -17.77 45.07
C GLU A 215 30.36 -18.94 44.78
N GLU A 216 29.04 -18.69 44.66
CA GLU A 216 28.00 -19.74 44.50
C GLU A 216 27.37 -19.76 43.09
N GLY A 217 27.71 -18.81 42.21
CA GLY A 217 27.28 -18.80 40.81
C GLY A 217 25.81 -18.41 40.57
N TYR A 218 25.13 -17.81 41.55
CA TYR A 218 23.73 -17.40 41.40
C TYR A 218 23.55 -16.17 40.50
N ASP A 219 22.46 -16.15 39.72
CA ASP A 219 21.97 -14.93 39.06
C ASP A 219 21.52 -13.90 40.12
N THR A 220 21.47 -12.63 39.75
CA THR A 220 21.17 -11.46 40.60
C THR A 220 19.90 -11.67 41.44
N ILE A 221 18.84 -12.23 40.85
CA ILE A 221 17.58 -12.52 41.55
C ILE A 221 17.73 -13.67 42.55
N ASP A 222 18.38 -14.77 42.16
CA ASP A 222 18.60 -15.94 43.02
C ASP A 222 19.49 -15.60 44.22
N ALA A 223 20.53 -14.79 43.99
CA ALA A 223 21.44 -14.29 45.03
C ALA A 223 20.69 -13.46 46.09
N ILE A 224 19.72 -12.65 45.69
CA ILE A 224 18.94 -11.81 46.60
C ILE A 224 17.92 -12.65 47.36
N ILE A 225 17.28 -13.62 46.70
CA ILE A 225 16.38 -14.58 47.38
C ILE A 225 17.16 -15.37 48.44
N ALA A 226 18.34 -15.89 48.10
CA ALA A 226 19.20 -16.64 49.01
C ALA A 226 19.65 -15.77 50.20
N TYR A 227 20.11 -14.53 49.94
CA TYR A 227 20.47 -13.57 50.98
C TYR A 227 19.29 -13.23 51.88
N GLY A 228 18.11 -12.98 51.30
CA GLY A 228 16.90 -12.61 52.02
C GLY A 228 16.38 -13.74 52.91
N ASN A 229 16.40 -14.99 52.44
CA ASN A 229 16.04 -16.16 53.24
C ASN A 229 16.97 -16.33 54.45
N LYS A 230 18.27 -16.09 54.28
CA LYS A 230 19.26 -16.17 55.38
C LYS A 230 19.18 -15.02 56.37
N ASN A 231 18.68 -13.86 55.95
CA ASN A 231 18.68 -12.60 56.74
C ASN A 231 17.28 -12.00 56.91
N GLN A 232 16.24 -12.84 56.89
CA GLN A 232 14.83 -12.47 56.77
C GLN A 232 14.35 -11.31 57.67
N PRO A 233 14.66 -11.26 58.98
CA PRO A 233 14.20 -10.17 59.84
C PRO A 233 14.86 -8.81 59.54
N SER A 234 16.07 -8.83 58.98
CA SER A 234 16.82 -7.60 58.68
C SER A 234 16.70 -7.14 57.23
N PHE A 235 16.36 -8.06 56.33
CA PHE A 235 16.29 -7.81 54.89
C PHE A 235 15.25 -6.74 54.57
N VAL A 236 14.00 -6.91 55.02
CA VAL A 236 12.91 -5.97 54.71
C VAL A 236 13.21 -4.57 55.24
N LYS A 237 13.77 -4.48 56.46
CA LYS A 237 14.19 -3.21 57.05
C LYS A 237 15.29 -2.54 56.21
N LYS A 238 16.35 -3.26 55.85
CA LYS A 238 17.46 -2.71 55.05
C LYS A 238 17.00 -2.33 53.64
N PHE A 239 16.22 -3.18 52.98
CA PHE A 239 15.68 -2.95 51.64
C PHE A 239 14.72 -1.76 51.58
N SER A 240 13.93 -1.53 52.64
CA SER A 240 13.03 -0.36 52.73
C SER A 240 13.80 0.96 52.87
N CYS A 241 15.00 0.93 53.46
CA CYS A 241 15.90 2.09 53.58
C CYS A 241 16.67 2.38 52.29
N THR A 242 16.88 1.38 51.42
CA THR A 242 17.53 1.57 50.13
C THR A 242 16.62 2.32 49.16
N ARG A 243 16.85 3.63 49.05
CA ARG A 243 16.16 4.52 48.10
C ARG A 243 17.12 5.05 47.04
N LEU A 244 16.62 5.22 45.83
CA LEU A 244 17.34 5.90 44.75
C LEU A 244 17.48 7.39 45.08
N THR A 245 18.64 7.97 44.81
CA THR A 245 18.82 9.42 44.90
C THR A 245 18.13 10.11 43.72
N ARG A 246 17.85 11.41 43.85
CA ARG A 246 17.20 12.20 42.78
C ARG A 246 18.04 12.22 41.49
N GLU A 247 19.36 12.15 41.61
CA GLU A 247 20.29 12.11 40.48
C GLU A 247 20.31 10.75 39.78
N GLU A 248 20.29 9.65 40.55
CA GLU A 248 20.17 8.28 40.02
C GLU A 248 18.87 8.09 39.24
N GLU A 249 17.75 8.56 39.79
CA GLU A 249 16.46 8.54 39.09
C GLU A 249 16.51 9.33 37.77
N LYS A 250 17.12 10.52 37.78
CA LYS A 250 17.22 11.38 36.58
C LYS A 250 18.06 10.70 35.50
N LYS A 251 19.17 10.06 35.88
CA LYS A 251 20.05 9.31 34.98
C LYS A 251 19.34 8.11 34.36
N LYS A 252 18.61 7.31 35.16
CA LYS A 252 17.85 6.15 34.67
C LYS A 252 16.67 6.58 33.77
N LYS A 253 15.92 7.64 34.13
CA LYS A 253 14.87 8.21 33.26
C LYS A 253 15.40 8.72 31.93
N SER A 254 16.54 9.42 31.94
CA SER A 254 17.19 9.93 30.72
C SER A 254 17.58 8.80 29.76
N LYS A 255 18.15 7.69 30.29
CA LYS A 255 18.46 6.50 29.48
C LYS A 255 17.22 5.90 28.80
N ILE A 256 16.10 5.79 29.52
CA ILE A 256 14.85 5.26 28.95
C ILE A 256 14.32 6.16 27.84
N ILE A 257 14.33 7.48 28.06
CA ILE A 257 13.89 8.46 27.06
C ILE A 257 14.78 8.40 25.81
N ALA A 258 16.09 8.28 25.98
CA ALA A 258 17.03 8.13 24.87
C ALA A 258 16.74 6.87 24.04
N VAL A 259 16.49 5.72 24.69
CA VAL A 259 16.13 4.46 24.00
C VAL A 259 14.79 4.58 23.27
N TRP A 260 13.81 5.25 23.86
CA TRP A 260 12.53 5.51 23.20
C TRP A 260 12.70 6.40 21.96
N LEU A 261 13.46 7.49 22.07
CA LEU A 261 13.72 8.41 20.97
C LEU A 261 14.47 7.74 19.82
N THR A 262 15.48 6.92 20.11
CA THR A 262 16.22 6.19 19.06
C THR A 262 15.35 5.14 18.36
N THR A 263 14.45 4.48 19.10
CA THR A 263 13.51 3.50 18.52
C THR A 263 12.50 4.17 17.57
N ILE A 264 11.95 5.32 17.97
CA ILE A 264 11.02 6.10 17.13
C ILE A 264 11.74 6.62 15.88
N ALA A 265 12.94 7.20 16.04
CA ALA A 265 13.74 7.67 14.91
C ALA A 265 14.07 6.55 13.92
N GLY A 266 14.38 5.35 14.42
CA GLY A 266 14.60 4.16 13.60
C GLY A 266 13.38 3.76 12.78
N MET A 267 12.19 3.71 13.40
CA MET A 267 10.94 3.39 12.68
C MET A 267 10.60 4.44 11.62
N THR A 268 10.73 5.72 11.93
CA THR A 268 10.51 6.80 10.97
C THR A 268 11.49 6.72 9.79
N GLY A 269 12.76 6.41 10.05
CA GLY A 269 13.77 6.20 9.01
C GLY A 269 13.44 5.04 8.09
N ILE A 270 12.98 3.90 8.64
CA ILE A 270 12.58 2.73 7.84
C ILE A 270 11.39 3.07 6.93
N ILE A 271 10.37 3.77 7.44
CA ILE A 271 9.21 4.18 6.67
C ILE A 271 9.62 5.12 5.52
N LEU A 272 10.49 6.10 5.79
CA LEU A 272 11.00 7.01 4.76
C LEU A 272 11.81 6.28 3.69
N ILE A 273 12.64 5.31 4.06
CA ILE A 273 13.41 4.49 3.12
C ILE A 273 12.47 3.68 2.23
N ILE A 274 11.45 3.02 2.79
CA ILE A 274 10.49 2.23 2.00
C ILE A 274 9.72 3.13 1.03
N SER A 275 9.22 4.27 1.48
CA SER A 275 8.52 5.22 0.63
C SER A 275 9.42 5.75 -0.49
N LEU A 276 10.68 6.04 -0.20
CA LEU A 276 11.66 6.50 -1.18
C LEU A 276 12.00 5.41 -2.21
N GLN A 277 12.16 4.15 -1.78
CA GLN A 277 12.42 3.01 -2.67
C GLN A 277 11.27 2.80 -3.67
N VAL A 278 10.02 2.86 -3.20
CA VAL A 278 8.84 2.74 -4.07
C VAL A 278 8.77 3.90 -5.07
N SER A 279 9.04 5.13 -4.62
CA SER A 279 9.04 6.31 -5.49
C SER A 279 10.12 6.23 -6.56
N ILE A 280 11.37 5.89 -6.19
CA ILE A 280 12.50 5.77 -7.13
C ILE A 280 12.27 4.63 -8.13
N ALA A 281 11.77 3.46 -7.67
CA ALA A 281 11.49 2.33 -8.56
C ALA A 281 10.46 2.72 -9.63
N SER A 282 9.39 3.42 -9.25
CA SER A 282 8.36 3.86 -10.19
C SER A 282 8.89 4.85 -11.24
N GLU A 283 9.77 5.77 -10.83
CA GLU A 283 10.36 6.78 -11.72
C GLU A 283 11.39 6.18 -12.69
N ILE A 284 12.19 5.22 -12.22
CA ILE A 284 13.16 4.50 -13.06
C ILE A 284 12.44 3.65 -14.11
N GLU A 285 11.39 2.93 -13.71
CA GLU A 285 10.59 2.10 -14.60
C GLU A 285 9.90 2.95 -15.67
N GLN A 286 9.36 4.12 -15.30
CA GLN A 286 8.81 5.08 -16.24
C GLN A 286 9.86 5.56 -17.26
N ARG A 287 11.03 6.04 -16.81
CA ARG A 287 12.09 6.52 -17.72
C ARG A 287 12.61 5.42 -18.65
N LYS A 288 12.72 4.18 -18.16
CA LYS A 288 13.13 3.03 -18.96
C LYS A 288 12.11 2.72 -20.07
N ASN A 289 10.82 2.78 -19.73
CA ASN A 289 9.74 2.59 -20.71
C ASN A 289 9.68 3.73 -21.74
N GLU A 290 9.88 4.98 -21.34
CA GLU A 290 9.95 6.13 -22.25
C GLU A 290 11.13 6.00 -23.23
N ALA A 291 12.33 5.64 -22.74
CA ALA A 291 13.51 5.43 -23.58
C ALA A 291 13.33 4.28 -24.58
N ARG A 292 12.72 3.17 -24.15
CA ARG A 292 12.39 2.04 -25.03
C ARG A 292 11.40 2.46 -26.10
N THR A 293 10.36 3.19 -25.72
CA THR A 293 9.34 3.69 -26.66
C THR A 293 9.97 4.59 -27.72
N ALA A 294 10.88 5.49 -27.32
CA ALA A 294 11.59 6.38 -28.23
C ALA A 294 12.50 5.63 -29.21
N ALA A 295 13.26 4.62 -28.75
CA ALA A 295 14.13 3.82 -29.61
C ALA A 295 13.34 3.00 -30.65
N VAL A 296 12.19 2.45 -30.26
CA VAL A 296 11.28 1.77 -31.20
C VAL A 296 10.69 2.77 -32.20
N LEU A 297 10.29 3.95 -31.73
CA LEU A 297 9.73 5.00 -32.60
C LEU A 297 10.75 5.49 -33.65
N GLU A 298 12.01 5.70 -33.26
CA GLU A 298 13.08 6.11 -34.18
C GLU A 298 13.27 5.09 -35.30
N LYS A 299 13.32 3.80 -34.97
CA LYS A 299 13.46 2.71 -35.93
C LYS A 299 12.25 2.55 -36.84
N LEU A 300 11.06 2.67 -36.25
CA LEU A 300 9.82 2.67 -37.01
C LEU A 300 9.79 3.85 -38.00
N GLN A 301 10.17 5.05 -37.57
CA GLN A 301 10.27 6.23 -38.44
C GLN A 301 11.32 6.08 -39.55
N ALA A 302 12.48 5.48 -39.23
CA ALA A 302 13.50 5.18 -40.22
C ALA A 302 13.00 4.17 -41.28
N ALA A 303 12.24 3.17 -40.86
CA ALA A 303 11.60 2.21 -41.77
C ALA A 303 10.46 2.85 -42.60
N ILE A 304 9.71 3.81 -42.05
CA ILE A 304 8.70 4.58 -42.80
C ILE A 304 9.36 5.34 -43.96
N ASN A 305 10.55 5.91 -43.72
CA ASN A 305 11.28 6.73 -44.68
C ASN A 305 12.08 5.90 -45.71
N GLY A 306 12.41 4.64 -45.39
CA GLY A 306 13.11 3.72 -46.28
C GLY A 306 12.14 2.87 -47.10
N LYS A 307 12.12 3.02 -48.44
CA LYS A 307 11.39 2.08 -49.30
C LYS A 307 12.10 0.71 -49.29
N ARG A 308 11.46 -0.31 -48.72
CA ARG A 308 11.77 -1.72 -48.99
C ARG A 308 10.49 -2.44 -49.39
N PRO A 309 10.58 -3.44 -50.28
CA PRO A 309 9.46 -4.36 -50.50
C PRO A 309 9.21 -5.14 -49.20
N GLY A 310 7.93 -5.33 -48.87
CA GLY A 310 7.49 -6.11 -47.72
C GLY A 310 8.00 -7.55 -47.72
N PRO A 311 7.67 -8.32 -46.67
CA PRO A 311 8.24 -9.65 -46.50
C PRO A 311 7.80 -10.55 -47.65
N ALA A 312 8.70 -11.43 -48.11
CA ALA A 312 8.37 -12.45 -49.08
C ALA A 312 7.26 -13.34 -48.53
N ASP A 313 6.27 -13.70 -49.37
CA ASP A 313 5.13 -14.54 -49.00
C ASP A 313 5.56 -15.74 -48.13
N GLY A 314 5.11 -15.77 -46.88
CA GLY A 314 5.28 -16.91 -45.96
C GLY A 314 6.32 -16.79 -44.84
N SER A 315 6.93 -15.63 -44.55
CA SER A 315 7.83 -15.50 -43.38
C SER A 315 7.06 -15.35 -42.05
N GLU A 316 7.46 -16.12 -41.02
CA GLU A 316 6.92 -16.00 -39.66
C GLU A 316 7.61 -14.90 -38.83
N SER A 317 8.74 -14.38 -39.31
CA SER A 317 9.48 -13.25 -38.73
C SER A 317 9.13 -11.95 -39.47
N TYR A 318 8.90 -10.89 -38.69
CA TYR A 318 8.57 -9.53 -39.10
C TYR A 318 9.67 -8.57 -38.60
N SER A 319 10.17 -7.74 -39.52
CA SER A 319 10.93 -6.53 -39.22
C SER A 319 10.01 -5.32 -39.05
N TYR A 320 10.53 -4.17 -38.59
CA TYR A 320 9.73 -2.94 -38.50
C TYR A 320 9.16 -2.48 -39.85
N ALA A 321 9.87 -2.73 -40.96
CA ALA A 321 9.38 -2.42 -42.30
C ALA A 321 8.15 -3.30 -42.63
N ASP A 322 8.21 -4.58 -42.31
CA ASP A 322 7.12 -5.53 -42.54
C ASP A 322 5.87 -5.18 -41.71
N MET A 323 6.06 -4.70 -40.48
CA MET A 323 4.98 -4.20 -39.61
C MET A 323 4.28 -2.98 -40.22
N ILE A 324 5.04 -2.04 -40.81
CA ILE A 324 4.50 -0.84 -41.46
C ILE A 324 3.77 -1.20 -42.75
N ASP A 325 4.35 -2.05 -43.59
CA ASP A 325 3.73 -2.45 -44.85
C ASP A 325 2.43 -3.22 -44.60
N ARG A 326 2.41 -4.08 -43.58
CA ARG A 326 1.17 -4.71 -43.11
C ARG A 326 0.14 -3.67 -42.66
N ALA A 327 0.56 -2.68 -41.87
CA ALA A 327 -0.33 -1.60 -41.41
C ALA A 327 -0.91 -0.78 -42.58
N ARG A 328 -0.09 -0.43 -43.58
CA ARG A 328 -0.51 0.26 -44.81
C ARG A 328 -1.48 -0.59 -45.64
N ASN A 329 -1.16 -1.86 -45.80
CA ASN A 329 -1.98 -2.80 -46.57
C ASN A 329 -3.27 -3.22 -45.85
N THR A 330 -3.42 -2.90 -44.56
CA THR A 330 -4.66 -3.16 -43.82
C THR A 330 -5.81 -2.30 -44.35
N PHE A 331 -5.53 -1.05 -44.76
CA PHE A 331 -6.52 -0.13 -45.33
C PHE A 331 -5.93 0.58 -46.56
N PRO A 332 -5.88 -0.08 -47.73
CA PRO A 332 -5.09 0.38 -48.88
C PRO A 332 -5.58 1.69 -49.53
N GLU A 333 -6.84 2.08 -49.30
CA GLU A 333 -7.49 3.22 -49.94
C GLU A 333 -7.53 4.50 -49.08
N GLU A 334 -7.09 4.44 -47.82
CA GLU A 334 -7.16 5.58 -46.89
C GLU A 334 -5.82 5.83 -46.20
N ASP A 335 -5.60 7.07 -45.75
CA ASP A 335 -4.47 7.37 -44.85
C ASP A 335 -4.68 6.67 -43.51
N VAL A 336 -3.60 6.08 -43.01
CA VAL A 336 -3.60 5.20 -41.85
C VAL A 336 -2.90 5.87 -40.68
N TYR A 337 -3.62 6.01 -39.57
CA TYR A 337 -3.10 6.53 -38.32
C TYR A 337 -2.68 5.37 -37.43
N TYR A 338 -1.56 5.52 -36.72
CA TYR A 338 -1.11 4.49 -35.78
C TYR A 338 -0.74 5.04 -34.41
N LYS A 339 -0.82 4.16 -33.41
CA LYS A 339 -0.27 4.34 -32.07
C LYS A 339 0.61 3.16 -31.75
N LEU A 340 1.77 3.48 -31.21
CA LEU A 340 2.75 2.52 -30.77
C LEU A 340 2.61 2.30 -29.26
N LEU A 341 2.51 1.05 -28.84
CA LEU A 341 2.59 0.66 -27.43
C LEU A 341 3.75 -0.32 -27.27
N THR A 342 4.70 0.01 -26.40
CA THR A 342 5.87 -0.84 -26.14
C THR A 342 5.95 -1.25 -24.68
N THR A 343 6.18 -2.53 -24.43
CA THR A 343 6.43 -3.09 -23.09
C THR A 343 7.79 -3.78 -23.06
N GLU A 344 8.12 -4.50 -21.97
CA GLU A 344 9.31 -5.35 -21.93
C GLU A 344 9.17 -6.60 -22.82
N GLU A 345 7.92 -7.04 -23.07
CA GLU A 345 7.62 -8.33 -23.67
C GLU A 345 7.09 -8.24 -25.11
N TYR A 346 6.49 -7.11 -25.48
CA TYR A 346 5.91 -6.94 -26.81
C TYR A 346 5.89 -5.50 -27.29
N VAL A 347 5.84 -5.36 -28.62
CA VAL A 347 5.48 -4.14 -29.34
C VAL A 347 4.08 -4.34 -29.91
N ALA A 348 3.16 -3.44 -29.63
CA ALA A 348 1.84 -3.44 -30.25
C ALA A 348 1.66 -2.21 -31.13
N LEU A 349 1.16 -2.46 -32.34
CA LEU A 349 0.79 -1.44 -33.29
C LEU A 349 -0.72 -1.42 -33.40
N ILE A 350 -1.29 -0.24 -33.16
CA ILE A 350 -2.73 -0.03 -33.19
C ILE A 350 -3.00 0.93 -34.33
N VAL A 351 -3.79 0.51 -35.29
CA VAL A 351 -3.89 1.09 -36.61
C VAL A 351 -5.35 1.40 -36.93
N THR A 352 -5.63 2.59 -37.47
CA THR A 352 -6.98 3.02 -37.84
C THR A 352 -6.94 3.92 -39.07
N THR A 353 -8.07 4.10 -39.75
CA THR A 353 -8.19 5.08 -40.84
C THR A 353 -8.62 6.46 -40.32
N LYS A 354 -8.57 7.48 -41.21
CA LYS A 354 -9.02 8.85 -40.94
C LYS A 354 -10.46 8.93 -40.40
N LYS A 355 -11.36 8.09 -40.92
CA LYS A 355 -12.76 8.04 -40.47
C LYS A 355 -12.95 7.30 -39.16
N LYS A 356 -11.90 6.66 -38.63
CA LYS A 356 -11.89 5.92 -37.37
C LYS A 356 -13.01 4.89 -37.22
N GLN A 357 -13.30 4.15 -38.29
CA GLN A 357 -14.36 3.16 -38.28
C GLN A 357 -13.86 1.75 -37.95
N ASN A 358 -12.58 1.47 -38.22
CA ASN A 358 -11.99 0.14 -38.03
C ASN A 358 -10.66 0.26 -37.29
N VAL A 359 -10.44 -0.61 -36.30
CA VAL A 359 -9.16 -0.76 -35.61
C VAL A 359 -8.53 -2.08 -35.99
N CYS A 360 -7.27 -2.04 -36.40
CA CYS A 360 -6.40 -3.20 -36.39
C CYS A 360 -5.45 -3.12 -35.21
N PHE A 361 -5.37 -4.19 -34.44
CA PHE A 361 -4.44 -4.37 -33.34
C PHE A 361 -3.52 -5.54 -33.65
N ASP A 362 -2.25 -5.23 -33.85
CA ASP A 362 -1.21 -6.23 -34.03
C ASP A 362 -0.24 -6.19 -32.85
N ARG A 363 0.00 -7.33 -32.22
CA ARG A 363 0.99 -7.54 -31.17
C ARG A 363 2.13 -8.38 -31.68
N TYR A 364 3.34 -7.88 -31.53
CA TYR A 364 4.59 -8.47 -31.97
C TYR A 364 5.49 -8.76 -30.78
N VAL A 365 6.04 -9.97 -30.73
CA VAL A 365 6.93 -10.44 -29.65
C VAL A 365 8.31 -10.68 -30.25
N PRO A 366 9.42 -10.24 -29.62
CA PRO A 366 10.75 -10.50 -30.14
C PRO A 366 11.07 -12.00 -30.15
N VAL A 367 11.62 -12.50 -31.26
CA VAL A 367 12.09 -13.88 -31.41
C VAL A 367 13.53 -14.01 -30.91
N HIS A 368 14.39 -13.06 -31.31
CA HIS A 368 15.78 -12.95 -30.87
C HIS A 368 16.13 -11.48 -30.62
N GLY A 369 16.70 -11.16 -29.45
CA GLY A 369 17.07 -9.80 -29.04
C GLY A 369 16.01 -9.10 -28.18
N SER A 370 16.33 -7.90 -27.69
CA SER A 370 15.40 -7.09 -26.89
C SER A 370 14.62 -6.10 -27.76
N ILE A 371 13.45 -5.67 -27.26
CA ILE A 371 12.65 -4.64 -27.93
C ILE A 371 13.44 -3.34 -28.04
N GLY A 372 13.57 -2.84 -29.28
CA GLY A 372 14.32 -1.62 -29.59
C GLY A 372 15.81 -1.84 -29.93
N GLU A 373 16.34 -3.06 -29.86
CA GLU A 373 17.71 -3.39 -30.32
C GLU A 373 17.80 -3.52 -31.86
N GLU A 374 19.01 -3.39 -32.41
CA GLU A 374 19.25 -3.48 -33.86
C GLU A 374 19.36 -4.95 -34.26
N GLY A 375 18.67 -5.34 -35.33
CA GLY A 375 18.60 -6.75 -35.76
C GLY A 375 17.58 -7.60 -34.99
N THR A 376 16.78 -7.03 -34.09
CA THR A 376 15.68 -7.76 -33.43
C THR A 376 14.62 -8.15 -34.45
N GLU A 377 14.36 -9.45 -34.55
CA GLU A 377 13.24 -10.01 -35.33
C GLU A 377 12.02 -10.21 -34.43
N TYR A 378 10.83 -9.93 -34.96
CA TYR A 378 9.58 -10.06 -34.23
C TYR A 378 8.69 -11.13 -34.83
N LYS A 379 7.88 -11.80 -34.01
CA LYS A 379 6.81 -12.69 -34.46
C LYS A 379 5.47 -12.07 -34.12
N LEU A 380 4.55 -12.08 -35.08
CA LEU A 380 3.17 -11.66 -34.85
C LEU A 380 2.50 -12.68 -33.92
N ALA A 381 2.16 -12.24 -32.72
CA ALA A 381 1.55 -13.07 -31.68
C ALA A 381 0.02 -12.97 -31.68
N ILE A 382 -0.51 -11.78 -31.92
CA ILE A 382 -1.95 -11.51 -31.99
C ILE A 382 -2.17 -10.51 -33.13
N SER A 383 -3.14 -10.79 -33.98
CA SER A 383 -3.64 -9.85 -34.99
C SER A 383 -5.15 -9.88 -34.89
N MET A 384 -5.75 -8.71 -34.69
CA MET A 384 -7.19 -8.57 -34.54
C MET A 384 -7.65 -7.34 -35.31
N VAL A 385 -8.64 -7.51 -36.18
CA VAL A 385 -9.34 -6.42 -36.83
C VAL A 385 -10.72 -6.36 -36.23
N SER A 386 -11.12 -5.19 -35.71
CA SER A 386 -12.42 -4.99 -35.10
C SER A 386 -13.04 -3.68 -35.58
N ASP A 387 -14.28 -3.81 -36.00
CA ASP A 387 -15.26 -2.74 -36.25
C ASP A 387 -15.99 -2.31 -34.95
N ALA A 388 -16.01 -3.22 -33.95
CA ALA A 388 -16.65 -3.00 -32.65
C ALA A 388 -15.80 -2.20 -31.66
N ILE A 389 -14.47 -2.20 -31.82
CA ILE A 389 -13.54 -1.42 -30.99
C ILE A 389 -13.41 -0.03 -31.60
N GLN A 390 -13.81 1.02 -30.88
CA GLN A 390 -13.65 2.38 -31.39
C GLN A 390 -12.16 2.77 -31.36
N PRO A 391 -11.60 3.28 -32.47
CA PRO A 391 -10.22 3.75 -32.50
C PRO A 391 -9.94 4.83 -31.47
N ASP A 392 -10.94 5.65 -31.15
CA ASP A 392 -10.82 6.72 -30.17
C ASP A 392 -10.63 6.25 -28.74
N ASP A 393 -11.12 5.07 -28.37
CA ASP A 393 -10.90 4.49 -27.03
C ASP A 393 -9.42 4.12 -26.80
N ILE A 394 -8.62 4.07 -27.88
CA ILE A 394 -7.25 3.57 -27.85
C ILE A 394 -6.24 4.62 -28.35
N LEU A 395 -6.62 5.48 -29.30
CA LEU A 395 -5.75 6.40 -30.06
C LEU A 395 -5.98 7.89 -29.76
N HIS A 396 -6.21 8.29 -28.51
CA HIS A 396 -6.42 9.71 -28.10
C HIS A 396 -5.32 10.71 -28.54
N ASN A 397 -4.09 10.25 -28.80
CA ASN A 397 -2.98 11.02 -29.38
C ASN A 397 -2.26 10.10 -30.38
N TYR A 398 -2.36 10.38 -31.66
CA TYR A 398 -1.72 9.56 -32.70
C TYR A 398 -0.20 9.62 -32.60
N THR A 399 0.47 8.49 -32.84
CA THR A 399 1.93 8.40 -32.87
C THR A 399 2.49 8.59 -34.29
N GLY A 400 1.65 8.72 -35.32
CA GLY A 400 2.06 9.09 -36.67
C GLY A 400 0.97 8.82 -37.70
N ILE A 401 1.26 9.18 -38.95
CA ILE A 401 0.40 8.97 -40.12
C ILE A 401 1.22 8.23 -41.18
N LEU A 402 0.67 7.15 -41.70
CA LEU A 402 1.15 6.41 -42.85
C LEU A 402 0.25 6.78 -44.04
N LEU A 403 0.83 7.48 -45.01
CA LEU A 403 0.11 7.86 -46.23
C LEU A 403 -0.18 6.63 -47.09
N SER A 404 -1.33 6.66 -47.79
CA SER A 404 -1.69 5.60 -48.74
C SER A 404 -0.62 5.42 -49.83
N PRO A 405 -0.42 4.19 -50.36
CA PRO A 405 0.55 3.94 -51.43
C PRO A 405 0.23 4.63 -52.76
N THR A 406 -0.95 5.23 -52.88
CA THR A 406 -1.46 5.91 -54.09
C THR A 406 -1.35 7.44 -54.07
N SER A 407 -0.73 8.06 -53.04
CA SER A 407 -0.53 9.52 -52.96
C SER A 407 0.77 9.99 -53.61
#